data_AF-A0A1F8QN20-F1
#
_entry.id   AF-A0A1F8QN20-F1
#
_cell.length_a   1.000
_cell.length_b   1.000
_cell.length_c   1.000
_cell.angle_alpha   90.00
_cell.angle_beta   90.00
_cell.angle_gamma   90.00
#
_symmetry.space_group_name_H-M   'P 1'
#
loop_
_entity.id
_entity.type
_entity.pdbx_description
1 polymer ?
#
loop_
_entity_poly.entity_id
_entity_poly.type
_entity_poly.pdbx_seq_one_letter_code
_entity_poly.pdbx_strand_id
1 'polypeptide(L)'
;MWETSEEDSDAVLAVTLKGTLNTCHHALRAMMKQGAGRIINFASPSWLGVTGADAYTAAKGGVVSLTRGIASRMKLEGYKITCNAIAPIARTRLTRMGDRTMWDRSYQAGLIDRQVYEDSVNPPAPAEIPPIVCYLATDQAENVSGRVFGASRGRVALYSEPREEAGIYKEGVWTLEDLMELFPRTLGRGL
;
A
#
# COMPACT_ATOMS: atom_id res chain seq x y z
N MET A 1 -11.30 -2.30 14.97
CA MET A 1 -12.38 -1.39 14.47
C MET A 1 -13.36 -1.04 15.58
N TRP A 2 -13.91 -2.02 16.29
CA TRP A 2 -14.97 -1.83 17.32
C TRP A 2 -14.48 -1.20 18.64
N GLU A 3 -13.17 -1.05 18.84
CA GLU A 3 -12.56 -0.44 20.03
C GLU A 3 -12.04 0.98 19.78
N THR A 4 -12.00 1.42 18.52
CA THR A 4 -11.45 2.73 18.13
C THR A 4 -12.59 3.74 18.03
N SER A 5 -12.41 4.94 18.59
CA SER A 5 -13.40 6.00 18.47
C SER A 5 -13.49 6.51 17.02
N GLU A 6 -14.63 7.11 16.68
CA GLU A 6 -14.81 7.80 15.40
C GLU A 6 -13.78 8.93 15.24
N GLU A 7 -13.57 9.73 16.30
CA GLU A 7 -12.61 10.84 16.31
C GLU A 7 -11.17 10.37 16.03
N ASP A 8 -10.72 9.28 16.64
CA ASP A 8 -9.39 8.71 16.39
C ASP A 8 -9.27 8.20 14.94
N SER A 9 -10.34 7.58 14.42
CA SER A 9 -10.38 7.07 13.05
C SER A 9 -10.31 8.21 12.04
N ASP A 10 -11.07 9.28 12.28
CA ASP A 10 -11.06 10.50 11.47
C ASP A 10 -9.71 11.20 11.49
N ALA A 11 -9.07 11.30 12.66
CA ALA A 11 -7.74 11.87 12.78
C ALA A 11 -6.72 11.08 11.93
N VAL A 12 -6.76 9.74 11.98
CA VAL A 12 -5.87 8.88 11.18
C VAL A 12 -6.09 9.07 9.68
N LEU A 13 -7.35 9.09 9.22
CA LEU A 13 -7.72 9.28 7.82
C LEU A 13 -7.34 10.68 7.32
N ALA A 14 -7.62 11.71 8.12
CA ALA A 14 -7.33 13.11 7.80
C ALA A 14 -5.82 13.35 7.62
N VAL A 15 -4.99 12.84 8.53
CA VAL A 15 -3.54 13.01 8.45
C VAL A 15 -2.95 12.14 7.34
N THR A 16 -3.31 10.86 7.31
CA THR A 16 -2.61 9.88 6.45
C THR A 16 -3.09 9.95 5.01
N LEU A 17 -4.39 9.86 4.77
CA LEU A 17 -4.94 9.78 3.41
C LEU A 17 -5.18 11.17 2.83
N LYS A 18 -5.95 12.01 3.53
CA LYS A 18 -6.29 13.35 3.05
C LYS A 18 -5.04 14.25 2.97
N GLY A 19 -4.12 14.14 3.92
CA GLY A 19 -2.81 14.80 3.85
C GLY A 19 -2.01 14.42 2.60
N THR A 20 -1.91 13.12 2.29
CA THR A 20 -1.22 12.63 1.08
C THR A 20 -1.92 13.11 -0.19
N LEU A 21 -3.25 13.06 -0.23
CA LEU A 21 -4.05 13.52 -1.37
C LEU A 21 -3.82 15.01 -1.64
N ASN A 22 -3.90 15.86 -0.60
CA ASN A 22 -3.75 17.30 -0.74
C ASN A 22 -2.34 17.69 -1.18
N THR A 23 -1.31 17.06 -0.61
CA THR A 23 0.09 17.31 -1.02
C THR A 23 0.32 16.90 -2.47
N CYS A 24 -0.16 15.72 -2.89
CA CYS A 24 -0.10 15.30 -4.29
C CYS A 24 -0.85 16.27 -5.21
N HIS A 25 -2.05 16.72 -4.85
CA HIS A 25 -2.86 17.66 -5.65
C HIS A 25 -2.11 18.96 -5.95
N HIS A 26 -1.51 19.56 -4.93
CA HIS A 26 -0.75 20.80 -5.12
C HIS A 26 0.57 20.57 -5.85
N ALA A 27 1.29 19.48 -5.53
CA ALA A 27 2.56 19.14 -6.18
C ALA A 27 2.36 18.85 -7.68
N LEU A 28 1.33 18.09 -8.06
CA LEU A 28 1.04 17.74 -9.45
C LEU A 28 0.81 18.98 -10.31
N ARG A 29 0.07 19.98 -9.80
CA ARG A 29 -0.15 21.25 -10.53
C ARG A 29 1.15 22.00 -10.82
N ALA A 30 2.11 21.97 -9.88
CA ALA A 30 3.42 22.56 -10.09
C ALA A 30 4.27 21.74 -11.08
N MET A 31 4.31 20.41 -10.90
CA MET A 31 5.08 19.50 -11.75
C MET A 31 4.58 19.48 -13.21
N MET A 32 3.25 19.58 -13.43
CA MET A 32 2.68 19.68 -14.77
C MET A 32 3.15 20.93 -15.51
N LYS A 33 3.25 22.08 -14.82
CA LYS A 33 3.80 23.32 -15.39
C LYS A 33 5.30 23.20 -15.66
N GLN A 34 6.02 22.48 -14.81
CA GLN A 34 7.45 22.21 -14.97
C GLN A 34 7.75 21.17 -16.08
N GLY A 35 6.78 20.31 -16.41
CA GLY A 35 6.89 19.27 -17.43
C GLY A 35 7.46 17.94 -16.94
N ALA A 36 7.91 17.84 -15.68
CA ALA A 36 8.41 16.61 -15.08
C ALA A 36 8.30 16.62 -13.55
N GLY A 37 8.39 15.44 -12.92
CA GLY A 37 8.38 15.32 -11.47
C GLY A 37 8.50 13.89 -10.93
N ARG A 38 8.73 13.78 -9.62
CA ARG A 38 8.80 12.52 -8.87
C ARG A 38 7.96 12.66 -7.60
N ILE A 39 7.01 11.77 -7.40
CA ILE A 39 6.22 11.65 -6.17
C ILE A 39 6.55 10.31 -5.52
N ILE A 40 7.00 10.35 -4.27
CA ILE A 40 7.25 9.16 -3.44
C ILE A 40 6.35 9.24 -2.21
N ASN A 41 5.26 8.49 -2.24
CA ASN A 41 4.34 8.38 -1.12
C ASN A 41 4.84 7.35 -0.09
N PHE A 42 4.42 7.53 1.16
CA PHE A 42 4.69 6.56 2.22
C PHE A 42 3.43 5.75 2.51
N ALA A 43 3.44 4.49 2.10
CA ALA A 43 2.52 3.45 2.54
C ALA A 43 3.00 2.87 3.89
N SER A 44 2.68 1.61 4.15
CA SER A 44 3.12 0.78 5.29
C SER A 44 2.68 -0.64 4.99
N PRO A 45 3.41 -1.70 5.38
CA PRO A 45 2.93 -3.09 5.28
C PRO A 45 1.53 -3.33 5.86
N SER A 46 1.08 -2.48 6.80
CA SER A 46 -0.30 -2.48 7.30
C SER A 46 -1.38 -2.40 6.23
N TRP A 47 -1.08 -1.87 5.03
CA TRP A 47 -2.04 -1.83 3.91
C TRP A 47 -2.55 -3.22 3.49
N LEU A 48 -1.83 -4.29 3.87
CA LEU A 48 -2.21 -5.68 3.65
C LEU A 48 -3.23 -6.21 4.67
N GLY A 49 -3.62 -5.42 5.67
CA GLY A 49 -4.65 -5.82 6.65
C GLY A 49 -4.14 -6.60 7.86
N VAL A 50 -2.83 -6.56 8.14
CA VAL A 50 -2.18 -7.50 9.07
C VAL A 50 -1.95 -6.98 10.49
N THR A 51 -2.32 -5.72 10.78
CA THR A 51 -1.90 -5.02 12.01
C THR A 51 -3.02 -4.63 12.97
N GLY A 52 -4.29 -4.98 12.71
CA GLY A 52 -5.43 -4.66 13.58
C GLY A 52 -5.73 -3.15 13.77
N ALA A 53 -5.03 -2.27 13.05
CA ALA A 53 -5.20 -0.83 13.07
C ALA A 53 -6.03 -0.38 11.87
N ASP A 54 -7.33 -0.68 11.88
CA ASP A 54 -8.14 -0.70 10.65
C ASP A 54 -8.25 0.65 9.94
N ALA A 55 -8.39 1.77 10.66
CA ALA A 55 -8.38 3.11 10.06
C ALA A 55 -7.02 3.42 9.39
N TYR A 56 -5.92 2.98 10.00
CA TYR A 56 -4.57 3.14 9.45
C TYR A 56 -4.33 2.23 8.24
N THR A 57 -4.77 0.97 8.32
CA THR A 57 -4.81 0.02 7.20
C THR A 57 -5.55 0.62 6.01
N ALA A 58 -6.78 1.11 6.24
CA ALA A 58 -7.60 1.74 5.21
C ALA A 58 -6.92 2.98 4.61
N ALA A 59 -6.36 3.85 5.45
CA ALA A 59 -5.65 5.03 4.99
C ALA A 59 -4.43 4.68 4.12
N LYS A 60 -3.63 3.69 4.54
CA LYS A 60 -2.43 3.26 3.80
C LYS A 60 -2.77 2.48 2.53
N GLY A 61 -3.84 1.70 2.52
CA GLY A 61 -4.43 1.14 1.30
C GLY A 61 -4.89 2.24 0.34
N GLY A 62 -5.54 3.29 0.86
CA GLY A 62 -5.91 4.48 0.09
C GLY A 62 -4.70 5.20 -0.53
N VAL A 63 -3.59 5.31 0.20
CA VAL A 63 -2.33 5.88 -0.34
C VAL A 63 -1.77 5.04 -1.48
N VAL A 64 -1.82 3.71 -1.37
CA VAL A 64 -1.40 2.80 -2.46
C VAL A 64 -2.28 2.98 -3.70
N SER A 65 -3.60 3.00 -3.54
CA SER A 65 -4.54 3.23 -4.65
C SER A 65 -4.40 4.63 -5.26
N LEU A 66 -4.22 5.67 -4.44
CA LEU A 66 -3.94 7.03 -4.89
C LEU A 66 -2.66 7.08 -5.76
N THR A 67 -1.60 6.40 -5.31
CA THR A 67 -0.32 6.33 -6.04
C THR A 67 -0.52 5.76 -7.44
N ARG A 68 -1.23 4.63 -7.54
CA ARG A 68 -1.57 4.00 -8.82
C ARG A 68 -2.43 4.91 -9.69
N GLY A 69 -3.45 5.55 -9.11
CA GLY A 69 -4.34 6.47 -9.83
C GLY A 69 -3.60 7.65 -10.44
N ILE A 70 -2.69 8.28 -9.68
CA ILE A 70 -1.83 9.36 -10.17
C ILE A 70 -0.94 8.85 -11.30
N ALA A 71 -0.23 7.73 -11.10
CA ALA A 71 0.67 7.17 -12.09
C ALA A 71 -0.03 6.85 -13.43
N SER A 72 -1.18 6.19 -13.38
CA SER A 72 -2.01 5.89 -14.55
C SER A 72 -2.45 7.17 -15.27
N ARG A 73 -2.91 8.17 -14.51
CA ARG A 73 -3.32 9.47 -15.07
C ARG A 73 -2.18 10.19 -15.76
N MET A 74 -0.99 10.26 -15.13
CA MET A 74 0.17 10.92 -15.74
C MET A 74 0.62 10.22 -17.02
N LYS A 75 0.56 8.89 -17.04
CA LYS A 75 0.87 8.10 -18.23
C LYS A 75 -0.13 8.36 -19.36
N LEU A 76 -1.43 8.37 -19.07
CA LEU A 76 -2.48 8.64 -20.06
C LEU A 76 -2.41 10.06 -20.63
N GLU A 77 -2.09 11.04 -19.80
CA GLU A 77 -1.96 12.45 -20.20
C GLU A 77 -0.57 12.79 -20.79
N GLY A 78 0.37 11.83 -20.82
CA GLY A 78 1.70 12.02 -21.44
C GLY A 78 2.69 12.86 -20.62
N TYR A 79 2.47 13.04 -19.31
CA TYR A 79 3.38 13.78 -18.44
C TYR A 79 4.58 12.94 -18.00
N LYS A 80 5.77 13.55 -17.91
CA LYS A 80 6.99 12.93 -17.38
C LYS A 80 7.04 12.96 -15.84
N ILE A 81 5.92 12.61 -15.21
CA ILE A 81 5.75 12.61 -13.76
C ILE A 81 5.54 11.17 -13.30
N THR A 82 6.41 10.70 -12.41
CA THR A 82 6.24 9.37 -11.79
C THR A 82 5.64 9.49 -10.40
N CYS A 83 4.86 8.47 -10.01
CA CYS A 83 4.30 8.38 -8.68
C CYS A 83 4.44 6.95 -8.16
N ASN A 84 5.20 6.76 -7.09
CA ASN A 84 5.44 5.46 -6.45
C ASN A 84 5.18 5.57 -4.95
N ALA A 85 5.04 4.41 -4.29
CA ALA A 85 4.93 4.34 -2.85
C ALA A 85 5.99 3.42 -2.25
N ILE A 86 6.42 3.73 -1.04
CA ILE A 86 7.26 2.83 -0.23
C ILE A 86 6.51 2.38 1.02
N ALA A 87 6.67 1.10 1.39
CA ALA A 87 6.15 0.49 2.60
C ALA A 87 7.34 0.10 3.50
N PRO A 88 7.88 1.05 4.29
CA PRO A 88 9.06 0.83 5.08
C PRO A 88 8.76 0.10 6.39
N ILE A 89 9.73 -0.68 6.89
CA ILE A 89 9.79 -1.13 8.28
C ILE A 89 11.10 -0.61 8.88
N ALA A 90 10.99 0.24 9.89
CA ALA A 90 12.14 0.87 10.55
C ALA A 90 11.84 1.30 11.98
N ARG A 91 12.87 1.30 12.82
CA ARG A 91 12.82 1.63 14.24
C ARG A 91 12.76 3.15 14.44
N THR A 92 11.56 3.64 14.71
CA THR A 92 11.27 5.04 15.01
C THR A 92 10.63 5.17 16.40
N ARG A 93 10.41 6.39 16.87
CA ARG A 93 9.60 6.64 18.09
C ARG A 93 8.15 6.14 17.94
N LEU A 94 7.66 6.01 16.70
CA LEU A 94 6.31 5.54 16.38
C LEU A 94 6.17 4.02 16.51
N THR A 95 7.21 3.26 16.16
CA THR A 95 7.26 1.81 16.40
C THR A 95 7.47 1.58 17.90
N ARG A 96 6.36 1.58 18.66
CA ARG A 96 6.37 1.19 20.07
C ARG A 96 6.89 -0.24 20.18
N MET A 97 8.16 -0.36 20.58
CA MET A 97 8.76 -1.60 21.04
C MET A 97 8.06 -1.98 22.35
N GLY A 98 7.13 -2.93 22.33
CA GLY A 98 6.46 -3.30 23.58
C GLY A 98 5.61 -4.55 23.48
N ASP A 99 4.83 -4.70 22.40
CA ASP A 99 3.94 -5.84 22.26
C ASP A 99 4.13 -6.55 20.92
N ARG A 100 4.82 -7.70 20.97
CA ARG A 100 5.00 -8.60 19.82
C ARG A 100 3.78 -9.47 19.55
N THR A 101 2.82 -9.52 20.48
CA THR A 101 1.66 -10.43 20.42
C THR A 101 0.87 -10.26 19.13
N MET A 102 0.74 -9.03 18.62
CA MET A 102 0.10 -8.81 17.31
C MET A 102 0.88 -9.45 16.17
N TRP A 103 2.19 -9.21 16.09
CA TRP A 103 3.04 -9.77 15.04
C TRP A 103 3.13 -11.30 15.12
N ASP A 104 3.21 -11.85 16.32
CA ASP A 104 3.20 -13.29 16.57
C ASP A 104 1.89 -13.91 16.06
N ARG A 105 0.73 -13.33 16.43
CA ARG A 105 -0.57 -13.81 15.96
C ARG A 105 -0.71 -13.71 14.44
N SER A 106 -0.29 -12.60 13.84
CA SER A 106 -0.36 -12.42 12.39
C SER A 106 0.53 -13.41 11.64
N TYR A 107 1.72 -13.73 12.17
CA TYR A 107 2.59 -14.73 11.57
C TYR A 107 2.04 -16.16 11.74
N GLN A 108 1.57 -16.53 12.92
CA GLN A 108 0.96 -17.85 13.18
C GLN A 108 -0.32 -18.08 12.35
N ALA A 109 -1.07 -17.01 12.07
CA ALA A 109 -2.25 -17.06 11.19
C ALA A 109 -1.89 -17.05 9.69
N GLY A 110 -0.61 -16.99 9.31
CA GLY A 110 -0.16 -16.95 7.92
C GLY A 110 -0.46 -15.64 7.19
N LEU A 111 -0.79 -14.56 7.92
CA LEU A 111 -1.15 -13.26 7.33
C LEU A 111 0.08 -12.45 6.89
N ILE A 112 1.25 -12.75 7.47
CA ILE A 112 2.53 -12.16 7.08
C ILE A 112 3.56 -13.27 6.85
N ASP A 113 4.48 -13.01 5.93
CA ASP A 113 5.63 -13.89 5.73
C ASP A 113 6.67 -13.73 6.87
N ARG A 114 7.64 -14.65 6.87
CA ARG A 114 8.72 -14.68 7.85
C ARG A 114 9.57 -13.40 7.83
N GLN A 115 9.80 -12.82 6.65
CA GLN A 115 10.64 -11.64 6.51
C GLN A 115 9.96 -10.40 7.12
N VAL A 116 8.67 -10.19 6.83
CA VAL A 116 7.86 -9.12 7.42
C VAL A 116 7.78 -9.28 8.93
N TYR A 117 7.61 -10.52 9.42
CA TYR A 117 7.64 -10.80 10.86
C TYR A 117 8.97 -10.40 11.50
N GLU A 118 10.10 -10.92 10.98
CA GLU A 118 11.44 -10.65 11.52
C GLU A 118 11.80 -9.15 11.52
N ASP A 119 11.47 -8.46 10.42
CA ASP A 119 11.68 -7.00 10.32
C ASP A 119 10.76 -6.22 11.27
N SER A 120 9.54 -6.70 11.54
CA SER A 120 8.58 -6.00 12.42
C SER A 120 8.89 -6.18 13.91
N VAL A 121 9.34 -7.37 14.32
CA VAL A 121 9.69 -7.66 15.72
C VAL A 121 11.05 -7.09 16.12
N ASN A 122 11.96 -6.91 15.16
CA ASN A 122 13.26 -6.29 15.36
C ASN A 122 13.55 -5.29 14.23
N PRO A 123 12.92 -4.11 14.25
CA PRO A 123 13.02 -3.18 13.15
C PRO A 123 14.43 -2.57 13.01
N PRO A 124 14.95 -2.42 11.78
CA PRO A 124 16.27 -1.88 11.51
C PRO A 124 16.33 -0.36 11.74
N ALA A 125 17.52 0.24 11.62
CA ALA A 125 17.65 1.68 11.76
C ALA A 125 16.91 2.43 10.63
N PRO A 126 16.31 3.60 10.92
CA PRO A 126 15.60 4.38 9.90
C PRO A 126 16.55 4.88 8.80
N ALA A 127 17.85 4.95 9.07
CA ALA A 127 18.90 5.30 8.10
C ALA A 127 19.01 4.31 6.93
N GLU A 128 18.35 3.16 7.00
CA GLU A 128 18.36 2.15 5.93
C GLU A 128 17.27 2.36 4.87
N ILE A 129 16.30 3.25 5.12
CA ILE A 129 15.20 3.56 4.20
C ILE A 129 15.56 4.60 3.12
N PRO A 130 16.33 5.67 3.39
CA PRO A 130 16.61 6.74 2.42
C PRO A 130 17.11 6.30 1.04
N PRO A 131 17.99 5.29 0.88
CA PRO A 131 18.53 4.96 -0.44
C PRO A 131 17.48 4.67 -1.52
N ILE A 132 16.41 3.93 -1.21
CA ILE A 132 15.33 3.67 -2.18
C ILE A 132 14.51 4.94 -2.49
N VAL A 133 14.29 5.80 -1.50
CA VAL A 133 13.61 7.09 -1.70
C VAL A 133 14.44 7.98 -2.63
N CYS A 134 15.74 8.07 -2.38
CA CYS A 134 16.68 8.83 -3.21
C CYS A 134 16.76 8.28 -4.62
N TYR A 135 16.84 6.96 -4.80
CA TYR A 135 16.83 6.34 -6.13
C TYR A 135 15.57 6.71 -6.92
N LEU A 136 14.39 6.59 -6.31
CA LEU A 136 13.11 6.95 -6.96
C LEU A 136 13.00 8.44 -7.28
N ALA A 137 13.78 9.30 -6.63
CA ALA A 137 13.85 10.73 -6.91
C ALA A 137 14.82 11.09 -8.04
N THR A 138 15.60 10.13 -8.56
CA THR A 138 16.58 10.38 -9.64
C THR A 138 15.96 10.33 -11.03
N ASP A 139 16.72 10.81 -12.03
CA ASP A 139 16.36 10.69 -13.44
C ASP A 139 16.39 9.23 -13.92
N GLN A 140 17.27 8.40 -13.37
CA GLN A 140 17.36 6.97 -13.67
C GLN A 140 16.08 6.18 -13.33
N ALA A 141 15.20 6.75 -12.50
CA ALA A 141 13.91 6.15 -12.14
C ALA A 141 12.74 6.70 -12.99
N GLU A 142 12.98 7.40 -14.11
CA GLU A 142 11.92 8.00 -14.94
C GLU A 142 10.90 7.00 -15.50
N ASN A 143 11.30 5.75 -15.68
CA ASN A 143 10.45 4.67 -16.18
C ASN A 143 9.71 3.90 -15.07
N VAL A 144 9.97 4.23 -13.79
CA VAL A 144 9.37 3.56 -12.64
C VAL A 144 8.19 4.39 -12.14
N SER A 145 6.96 3.92 -12.37
CA SER A 145 5.75 4.61 -11.92
C SER A 145 4.63 3.62 -11.58
N GLY A 146 3.79 3.98 -10.61
CA GLY A 146 2.64 3.19 -10.16
C GLY A 146 3.00 1.98 -9.31
N ARG A 147 4.23 1.92 -8.79
CA ARG A 147 4.74 0.76 -8.04
C ARG A 147 4.76 1.00 -6.54
N VAL A 148 4.67 -0.09 -5.78
CA VAL A 148 4.84 -0.10 -4.32
C VAL A 148 6.07 -0.93 -3.97
N PHE A 149 6.97 -0.37 -3.16
CA PHE A 149 8.20 -1.03 -2.73
C PHE A 149 8.23 -1.28 -1.23
N GLY A 150 8.45 -2.51 -0.80
CA GLY A 150 8.81 -2.81 0.58
C GLY A 150 10.28 -2.49 0.83
N ALA A 151 10.60 -1.85 1.95
CA ALA A 151 11.98 -1.47 2.29
C ALA A 151 12.28 -1.73 3.76
N SER A 152 13.27 -2.58 4.03
CA SER A 152 13.75 -2.86 5.40
C SER A 152 15.05 -3.65 5.35
N ARG A 153 16.00 -3.39 6.25
CA ARG A 153 17.17 -4.27 6.50
C ARG A 153 17.94 -4.68 5.24
N GLY A 154 18.31 -3.70 4.42
CA GLY A 154 19.00 -3.94 3.13
C GLY A 154 18.13 -4.57 2.03
N ARG A 155 16.89 -4.95 2.31
CA ARG A 155 15.92 -5.48 1.35
C ARG A 155 15.12 -4.33 0.73
N VAL A 156 15.06 -4.33 -0.59
CA VAL A 156 14.10 -3.58 -1.39
C VAL A 156 13.30 -4.61 -2.20
N ALA A 157 11.99 -4.66 -2.01
CA ALA A 157 11.12 -5.61 -2.72
C ALA A 157 9.99 -4.89 -3.45
N LEU A 158 9.56 -5.46 -4.57
CA LEU A 158 8.42 -4.98 -5.33
C LEU A 158 7.16 -5.73 -4.92
N TYR A 159 6.12 -5.01 -4.50
CA TYR A 159 4.80 -5.62 -4.35
C TYR A 159 4.18 -5.86 -5.73
N SER A 160 3.45 -6.97 -5.86
CA SER A 160 2.65 -7.26 -7.04
C SER A 160 1.50 -6.26 -7.20
N GLU A 161 1.06 -6.08 -8.44
CA GLU A 161 -0.19 -5.37 -8.71
C GLU A 161 -1.37 -6.31 -8.48
N PRO A 162 -2.51 -5.82 -7.95
CA PRO A 162 -3.73 -6.61 -7.92
C PRO A 162 -4.13 -6.95 -9.36
N ARG A 163 -4.39 -8.23 -9.61
CA ARG A 163 -4.91 -8.75 -10.87
C ARG A 163 -6.07 -9.68 -10.54
N GLU A 164 -7.04 -9.77 -11.44
CA GLU A 164 -8.06 -10.81 -11.34
C GLU A 164 -7.38 -12.19 -11.39
N GLU A 165 -7.66 -13.03 -10.40
CA GLU A 165 -7.06 -14.37 -10.32
C GLU A 165 -7.88 -15.39 -11.12
N ALA A 166 -9.20 -15.28 -11.10
CA ALA A 166 -10.13 -16.12 -11.84
C ALA A 166 -11.48 -15.41 -12.03
N GLY A 167 -12.25 -15.81 -13.04
CA GLY A 167 -13.60 -15.31 -13.32
C GLY A 167 -14.51 -16.40 -13.89
N ILE A 168 -15.80 -16.34 -13.57
CA ILE A 168 -16.86 -17.11 -14.22
C ILE A 168 -17.75 -16.17 -15.02
N TYR A 169 -18.24 -16.63 -16.17
CA TYR A 169 -18.95 -15.79 -17.14
C TYR A 169 -20.29 -16.42 -17.51
N LYS A 170 -21.33 -15.58 -17.62
CA LYS A 170 -22.67 -15.95 -18.05
C LYS A 170 -23.17 -14.86 -19.01
N GLU A 171 -23.84 -15.26 -20.09
CA GLU A 171 -24.59 -14.31 -20.90
C GLU A 171 -25.86 -13.85 -20.15
N GLY A 172 -26.05 -12.54 -20.03
CA GLY A 172 -27.15 -11.96 -19.26
C GLY A 172 -26.82 -11.77 -17.78
N VAL A 173 -27.86 -11.74 -16.94
CA VAL A 173 -27.73 -11.44 -15.51
C VAL A 173 -27.57 -12.73 -14.71
N TRP A 174 -26.61 -12.73 -13.78
CA TRP A 174 -26.47 -13.78 -12.77
C TRP A 174 -27.67 -13.77 -11.83
N THR A 175 -28.29 -14.93 -11.62
CA THR A 175 -29.24 -15.13 -10.51
C THR A 175 -28.50 -15.59 -9.26
N LEU A 176 -29.16 -15.48 -8.11
CA LEU A 176 -28.61 -16.02 -6.87
C LEU A 176 -28.40 -17.54 -6.98
N GLU A 177 -29.34 -18.24 -7.62
CA GLU A 177 -29.28 -19.69 -7.83
C GLU A 177 -28.07 -20.10 -8.68
N ASP A 178 -27.79 -19.38 -9.77
CA ASP A 178 -26.59 -19.64 -10.60
C ASP A 178 -25.31 -19.58 -9.74
N LEU A 179 -25.20 -18.55 -8.90
CA LEU A 179 -24.02 -18.35 -8.07
C LEU A 179 -23.94 -19.37 -6.94
N MET A 180 -25.06 -19.71 -6.29
CA MET A 180 -25.09 -20.76 -5.27
C MET A 180 -24.69 -22.13 -5.84
N GLU A 181 -25.01 -22.41 -7.10
CA GLU A 181 -24.61 -23.64 -7.77
C GLU A 181 -23.14 -23.60 -8.23
N LEU A 182 -22.75 -22.56 -8.95
CA LEU A 182 -21.46 -22.52 -9.65
C LEU A 182 -20.32 -22.03 -8.76
N PHE A 183 -20.55 -21.06 -7.87
CA PHE A 183 -19.48 -20.46 -7.06
C PHE A 183 -18.71 -21.51 -6.25
N PRO A 184 -19.33 -22.41 -5.46
CA PRO A 184 -18.59 -23.38 -4.64
C PRO A 184 -17.74 -24.37 -5.46
N ARG A 185 -18.13 -24.60 -6.71
CA ARG A 185 -17.45 -25.55 -7.62
C ARG A 185 -16.38 -24.86 -8.49
N THR A 186 -16.38 -23.54 -8.53
CA THR A 186 -15.49 -22.72 -9.38
C THR A 186 -14.64 -21.79 -8.53
N LEU A 187 -15.04 -20.52 -8.36
CA LEU A 187 -14.28 -19.49 -7.66
C LEU A 187 -14.13 -19.78 -6.16
N GLY A 188 -15.10 -20.43 -5.53
CA GLY A 188 -15.06 -20.84 -4.14
C GLY A 188 -14.21 -22.07 -3.86
N ARG A 189 -13.62 -22.69 -4.89
CA ARG A 189 -12.84 -23.92 -4.70
C ARG A 189 -11.51 -23.60 -4.02
N GLY A 190 -11.42 -23.93 -2.73
CA GLY A 190 -10.21 -23.75 -1.93
C GLY A 190 -10.08 -22.37 -1.27
N LEU A 191 -11.13 -21.54 -1.36
CA LEU A 191 -11.40 -20.45 -0.41
C LEU A 191 -12.06 -21.03 0.84
#